data_AF-A0A7W6S8V9-F1
#
_entry.id   AF-A0A7W6S8V9-F1
#
_cell.length_a   1.000
_cell.length_b   1.000
_cell.length_c   1.000
_cell.angle_alpha   90.00
_cell.angle_beta   90.00
_cell.angle_gamma   90.00
#
_symmetry.space_group_name_H-M   'P 1'
#
loop_
_entity.id
_entity.type
_entity.pdbx_description
1 polymer ?
#
loop_
_entity_poly.entity_id
_entity_poly.type
_entity_poly.pdbx_seq_one_letter_code
_entity_poly.pdbx_strand_id
1 'polypeptide(L)'
;MADMDRSKKLKRLVSVQRHMEKMIENELSVIVRQREEVNTAMELTANVMTSLDPIHRGLSRHYLGRFSRLATEEKQLMAARRSQEARLAKERSKGDRLDERRKEALEQEQRAREDDAVINLLEMMITLKDTSFQQG
;
A
#
# COMPACT_ATOMS: atom_id res chain seq x y z
N MET A 1 -20.64 18.98 17.94
CA MET A 1 -20.09 18.31 16.75
C MET A 1 -19.32 17.11 17.23
N ALA A 2 -19.72 15.89 16.83
CA ALA A 2 -19.21 14.64 17.37
C ALA A 2 -17.67 14.59 17.35
N ASP A 3 -17.06 14.54 18.52
CA ASP A 3 -15.64 14.30 18.67
C ASP A 3 -15.40 12.88 18.15
N MET A 4 -14.99 12.76 16.89
CA MET A 4 -14.70 11.45 16.35
C MET A 4 -13.51 10.91 17.13
N ASP A 5 -13.75 9.85 17.91
CA ASP A 5 -12.75 9.00 18.53
C ASP A 5 -11.48 8.93 17.66
N ARG A 6 -10.32 9.20 18.26
CA ARG A 6 -9.01 9.22 17.60
C ARG A 6 -8.77 7.94 16.80
N SER A 7 -9.21 6.79 17.31
CA SER A 7 -9.17 5.50 16.63
C SER A 7 -9.93 5.49 15.30
N LYS A 8 -11.09 6.15 15.21
CA LYS A 8 -11.88 6.28 13.97
C LYS A 8 -11.17 7.13 12.93
N LYS A 9 -10.52 8.23 13.34
CA LYS A 9 -9.69 9.06 12.44
C LYS A 9 -8.51 8.26 11.89
N LEU A 10 -7.80 7.54 12.77
CA LEU A 10 -6.68 6.68 12.38
C LEU A 10 -7.12 5.53 11.47
N LYS A 11 -8.30 4.93 11.69
CA LYS A 11 -8.87 3.92 10.80
C LYS A 11 -9.02 4.41 9.37
N ARG A 12 -9.50 5.64 9.18
CA ARG A 12 -9.62 6.25 7.84
C ARG A 12 -8.26 6.44 7.18
N LEU A 13 -7.27 6.92 7.94
CA LEU A 13 -5.90 7.09 7.44
C LEU A 13 -5.26 5.76 7.03
N VAL A 14 -5.43 4.71 7.83
CA VAL A 14 -4.99 3.35 7.48
C VAL A 14 -5.67 2.90 6.18
N SER A 15 -6.97 3.11 6.03
CA SER A 15 -7.68 2.76 4.80
C SER A 15 -7.12 3.46 3.56
N VAL A 16 -6.85 4.76 3.66
CA VAL A 16 -6.23 5.53 2.57
C VAL A 16 -4.83 4.99 2.26
N GLN A 17 -4.05 4.71 3.30
CA GLN A 17 -2.70 4.18 3.17
C GLN A 17 -2.68 2.81 2.47
N ARG A 18 -3.61 1.90 2.81
CA ARG A 18 -3.77 0.61 2.11
C ARG A 18 -4.23 0.79 0.66
N HIS A 19 -5.00 1.83 0.35
CA HIS A 19 -5.35 2.13 -1.04
C HIS A 19 -4.13 2.61 -1.84
N MET A 20 -3.27 3.43 -1.24
CA MET A 20 -2.01 3.85 -1.87
C MET A 20 -1.08 2.66 -2.15
N GLU A 21 -0.98 1.71 -1.21
CA GLU A 21 -0.25 0.44 -1.44
C GLU A 21 -0.79 -0.30 -2.67
N LYS A 22 -2.11 -0.47 -2.78
CA LYS A 22 -2.76 -1.12 -3.93
C LYS A 22 -2.52 -0.39 -5.26
N MET A 23 -2.51 0.94 -5.25
CA MET A 23 -2.19 1.71 -6.47
C MET A 23 -0.75 1.42 -6.93
N ILE A 24 0.21 1.38 -6.01
CA ILE A 24 1.61 1.06 -6.34
C ILE A 24 1.74 -0.40 -6.82
N GLU A 25 1.02 -1.33 -6.20
CA GLU A 25 0.98 -2.75 -6.64
C GLU A 25 0.41 -2.91 -8.06
N ASN A 26 -0.61 -2.12 -8.40
CA ASN A 26 -1.17 -2.07 -9.74
C ASN A 26 -0.14 -1.51 -10.74
N GLU A 27 0.49 -0.38 -10.42
CA GLU A 27 1.58 0.19 -11.23
C GLU A 27 2.72 -0.81 -11.44
N LEU A 28 3.11 -1.57 -10.41
CA LEU A 28 4.10 -2.63 -10.50
C LEU A 28 3.66 -3.74 -11.46
N SER A 29 2.40 -4.14 -11.41
CA SER A 29 1.85 -5.17 -12.30
C SER A 29 1.86 -4.72 -13.77
N VAL A 30 1.56 -3.43 -14.03
CA VAL A 30 1.68 -2.84 -15.37
C VAL A 30 3.14 -2.87 -15.85
N ILE A 31 4.10 -2.47 -15.00
CA ILE A 31 5.53 -2.50 -15.35
C ILE A 31 5.98 -3.93 -15.63
N VAL A 32 5.58 -4.90 -14.81
CA VAL A 32 5.94 -6.31 -15.00
C VAL A 32 5.42 -6.82 -16.34
N ARG A 33 4.16 -6.55 -16.66
CA ARG A 33 3.57 -6.92 -17.97
C ARG A 33 4.32 -6.27 -19.13
N GLN A 34 4.61 -4.97 -19.06
CA GLN A 34 5.33 -4.29 -20.13
C GLN A 34 6.75 -4.87 -20.32
N ARG A 35 7.42 -5.25 -19.23
CA ARG A 35 8.71 -5.94 -19.31
C ARG A 35 8.60 -7.29 -20.00
N GLU A 36 7.56 -8.08 -19.73
CA GLU A 36 7.34 -9.34 -20.43
C GLU A 36 7.19 -9.10 -21.94
N GLU A 37 6.36 -8.13 -22.33
CA GLU A 37 6.15 -7.75 -23.74
C GLU A 37 7.47 -7.29 -24.42
N VAL A 38 8.28 -6.47 -23.75
CA VAL A 38 9.58 -6.02 -24.24
C VAL A 38 10.56 -7.18 -24.37
N ASN A 39 10.64 -8.06 -23.38
CA ASN A 39 11.53 -9.22 -23.40
C ASN A 39 11.15 -10.19 -24.53
N THR A 40 9.86 -10.46 -24.73
CA THR A 40 9.40 -11.25 -25.88
C THR A 40 9.77 -10.59 -27.22
N ALA A 41 9.61 -9.26 -27.32
CA ALA A 41 10.00 -8.54 -28.53
C ALA A 41 11.51 -8.57 -28.79
N MET A 42 12.33 -8.53 -27.73
CA MET A 42 13.78 -8.67 -27.80
C MET A 42 14.18 -10.07 -28.29
N GLU A 43 13.58 -11.12 -27.73
CA GLU A 43 13.82 -12.51 -28.12
C GLU A 43 13.47 -12.75 -29.59
N LEU A 44 12.30 -12.28 -30.04
CA LEU A 44 11.90 -12.35 -31.44
C LEU A 44 12.89 -11.61 -32.35
N THR A 45 13.35 -10.43 -31.95
CA THR A 45 14.32 -9.66 -32.74
C THR A 45 15.66 -10.39 -32.82
N ALA A 46 16.13 -10.96 -31.71
CA ALA A 46 17.36 -11.73 -31.66
C ALA A 46 17.30 -12.98 -32.56
N ASN A 47 16.17 -13.70 -32.55
CA ASN A 47 15.95 -14.87 -33.41
C ASN A 47 15.96 -14.51 -34.91
N VAL A 48 15.37 -13.36 -35.27
CA VAL A 48 15.38 -12.91 -36.66
C VAL A 48 16.77 -12.43 -37.09
N MET A 49 17.55 -11.83 -36.19
CA MET A 49 18.94 -11.42 -36.46
C MET A 49 19.86 -12.60 -36.79
N THR A 50 19.60 -13.78 -36.22
CA THR A 50 20.37 -15.00 -36.48
C THR A 50 19.80 -15.85 -37.63
N SER A 51 18.72 -15.40 -38.27
CA SER A 51 18.07 -16.12 -39.38
C SER A 51 18.96 -16.17 -40.62
N LEU A 52 18.94 -17.33 -41.29
CA LEU A 52 19.63 -17.55 -42.56
C LEU A 52 18.81 -17.05 -43.77
N ASP A 53 17.58 -16.59 -43.56
CA ASP A 53 16.75 -16.02 -44.62
C ASP A 53 17.45 -14.79 -45.25
N PRO A 54 17.65 -14.76 -46.59
CA PRO A 54 18.24 -13.62 -47.29
C PRO A 54 17.54 -12.28 -47.02
N ILE A 55 16.21 -12.28 -46.83
CA ILE A 55 15.42 -11.08 -46.53
C ILE A 55 15.85 -10.51 -45.16
N HIS A 56 15.96 -11.36 -44.14
CA HIS A 56 16.34 -10.94 -42.80
C HIS A 56 17.80 -10.52 -42.71
N ARG A 57 18.70 -11.15 -43.48
CA ARG A 57 20.12 -10.75 -43.56
C ARG A 57 20.29 -9.31 -44.07
N GLY A 58 19.52 -8.91 -45.08
CA GLY A 58 19.50 -7.54 -45.60
C GLY A 58 18.99 -6.50 -44.59
N LEU A 59 18.20 -6.92 -43.60
CA LEU A 59 17.60 -6.07 -42.58
C LEU A 59 18.35 -6.08 -41.23
N SER A 60 19.48 -6.78 -41.14
CA SER A 60 20.28 -6.95 -39.91
C SER A 60 20.55 -5.66 -39.12
N ARG A 61 20.91 -4.56 -39.81
CA ARG A 61 21.12 -3.24 -39.16
C ARG A 61 19.85 -2.69 -38.52
N HIS A 62 18.69 -2.89 -39.14
CA HIS A 62 17.40 -2.44 -38.60
C HIS A 62 17.02 -3.23 -37.35
N TYR A 63 17.24 -4.55 -37.37
CA TYR A 63 17.00 -5.39 -36.20
C TYR A 63 17.92 -5.05 -35.04
N LEU A 64 19.21 -4.80 -35.30
CA LEU A 64 20.14 -4.33 -34.27
C LEU A 64 19.68 -3.00 -33.65
N GLY A 65 19.25 -2.04 -34.47
CA GLY A 65 18.71 -0.77 -34.00
C GLY A 65 17.39 -0.91 -33.22
N ARG A 66 16.54 -1.88 -33.58
CA ARG A 66 15.34 -2.22 -32.79
C ARG A 66 15.72 -2.86 -31.45
N PHE A 67 16.62 -3.84 -31.46
CA PHE A 67 17.07 -4.54 -30.26
C PHE A 67 17.71 -3.57 -29.26
N SER A 68 18.56 -2.66 -29.72
CA SER A 68 19.19 -1.64 -28.85
C SER A 68 18.17 -0.71 -28.17
N ARG A 69 17.10 -0.32 -28.89
CA ARG A 69 16.00 0.47 -28.32
C ARG A 69 15.23 -0.33 -27.27
N LEU A 70 14.87 -1.58 -27.58
CA LEU A 70 14.17 -2.46 -26.64
C LEU A 70 15.02 -2.75 -25.38
N ALA A 71 16.34 -2.96 -25.54
CA ALA A 71 17.24 -3.15 -24.41
C ALA A 71 17.36 -1.91 -23.51
N THR A 72 17.29 -0.71 -24.12
CA THR A 72 17.26 0.54 -23.37
C THR A 72 15.95 0.69 -22.60
N GLU A 73 14.82 0.38 -23.24
CA GLU A 73 13.49 0.37 -22.61
C GLU A 73 13.43 -0.61 -21.44
N GLU A 74 13.94 -1.84 -21.62
CA GLU A 74 13.98 -2.85 -20.56
C GLU A 74 14.79 -2.37 -19.34
N LYS A 75 15.92 -1.71 -19.57
CA LYS A 75 16.72 -1.11 -18.50
C LYS A 75 15.95 -0.02 -17.75
N GLN A 76 15.18 0.80 -18.46
CA GLN A 76 14.34 1.83 -17.86
C GLN A 76 13.20 1.22 -17.04
N LEU A 77 12.51 0.22 -17.58
CA LEU A 77 11.45 -0.50 -16.88
C LEU A 77 11.96 -1.21 -15.62
N MET A 78 13.17 -1.79 -15.68
CA MET A 78 13.84 -2.36 -14.50
C MET A 78 14.13 -1.31 -13.41
N ALA A 79 14.63 -0.14 -13.79
CA ALA A 79 14.85 0.95 -12.85
C ALA A 79 13.54 1.46 -12.24
N ALA A 80 12.49 1.60 -13.06
CA ALA A 80 11.15 2.00 -12.62
C ALA A 80 10.56 0.99 -11.63
N ARG A 81 10.65 -0.31 -11.94
CA ARG A 81 10.23 -1.40 -11.04
C ARG A 81 10.91 -1.31 -9.68
N ARG A 82 12.24 -1.21 -9.65
CA ARG A 82 13.00 -1.13 -8.40
C ARG A 82 12.61 0.09 -7.56
N SER A 83 12.38 1.23 -8.21
CA SER A 83 11.88 2.45 -7.54
C SER A 83 10.51 2.23 -6.91
N GLN A 84 9.58 1.61 -7.64
CA GLN A 84 8.23 1.32 -7.14
C GLN A 84 8.21 0.26 -6.04
N GLU A 85 9.05 -0.78 -6.12
CA GLU A 85 9.22 -1.76 -5.03
C GLU A 85 9.72 -1.09 -3.74
N ALA A 86 10.71 -0.19 -3.86
CA ALA A 86 11.21 0.58 -2.72
C ALA A 86 10.13 1.52 -2.14
N ARG A 87 9.30 2.12 -3.00
CA ARG A 87 8.16 2.95 -2.59
C ARG A 87 7.10 2.12 -1.87
N LEU A 88 6.75 0.95 -2.41
CA LEU A 88 5.78 0.03 -1.79
C LEU A 88 6.24 -0.41 -0.40
N ALA A 89 7.52 -0.77 -0.25
CA ALA A 89 8.07 -1.15 1.06
C ALA A 89 7.95 -0.02 2.10
N LYS A 90 8.22 1.23 1.70
CA LYS A 90 8.06 2.40 2.56
C LYS A 90 6.60 2.63 2.95
N GLU A 91 5.67 2.55 1.99
CA GLU A 91 4.25 2.79 2.25
C GLU A 91 3.64 1.67 3.11
N ARG A 92 4.04 0.41 2.93
CA ARG A 92 3.65 -0.70 3.82
C ARG A 92 4.09 -0.45 5.26
N SER A 93 5.37 -0.09 5.46
CA SER A 93 5.88 0.23 6.79
C SER A 93 5.11 1.39 7.45
N LYS A 94 4.72 2.39 6.65
CA LYS A 94 3.91 3.51 7.13
C LYS A 94 2.48 3.07 7.47
N GLY A 95 1.87 2.22 6.66
CA GLY A 95 0.57 1.60 6.93
C GLY A 95 0.55 0.79 8.22
N ASP A 96 1.59 0.00 8.45
CA ASP A 96 1.71 -0.83 9.65
C ASP A 96 1.87 0.03 10.91
N ARG A 97 2.71 1.08 10.85
CA ARG A 97 2.85 2.04 11.95
C ARG A 97 1.54 2.79 12.24
N LEU A 98 0.76 3.13 11.21
CA LEU A 98 -0.53 3.79 11.39
C LEU A 98 -1.57 2.85 12.00
N ASP A 99 -1.59 1.58 11.60
CA ASP A 99 -2.50 0.60 12.17
C ASP A 99 -2.15 0.29 13.62
N GLU A 100 -0.86 0.26 13.98
CA GLU A 100 -0.45 0.09 15.38
C GLU A 100 -0.93 1.24 16.26
N ARG A 101 -0.70 2.49 15.83
CA ARG A 101 -1.23 3.68 16.53
C ARG A 101 -2.75 3.66 16.64
N ARG A 102 -3.45 3.09 15.65
CA ARG A 102 -4.90 2.95 15.68
C ARG A 102 -5.34 1.96 16.77
N LYS A 103 -4.62 0.84 16.93
CA LYS A 103 -4.89 -0.15 18.00
C LYS A 103 -4.64 0.46 19.38
N GLU A 104 -3.50 1.13 19.56
CA GLU A 104 -3.18 1.84 20.81
C GLU A 104 -4.27 2.86 21.17
N ALA A 105 -4.72 3.66 20.20
CA ALA A 105 -5.79 4.63 20.42
C ALA A 105 -7.13 3.96 20.79
N LEU A 106 -7.45 2.82 20.17
CA LEU A 106 -8.65 2.06 20.49
C LEU A 106 -8.60 1.50 21.92
N GLU A 107 -7.45 0.98 22.35
CA GLU A 107 -7.26 0.48 23.71
C GLU A 107 -7.38 1.60 24.75
N GLN A 108 -6.79 2.76 24.49
CA GLN A 108 -6.90 3.92 25.38
C GLN A 108 -8.34 4.40 25.50
N GLU A 109 -9.06 4.48 24.39
CA GLU A 109 -10.48 4.85 24.38
C GLU A 109 -11.35 3.82 25.11
N GLN A 110 -11.04 2.54 24.98
CA GLN A 110 -11.76 1.48 25.68
C GLN A 110 -11.53 1.56 27.19
N ARG A 111 -10.27 1.74 27.64
CA ARG A 111 -9.94 1.94 29.06
C ARG A 111 -10.64 3.17 29.64
N ALA A 112 -10.59 4.31 28.93
CA ALA A 112 -11.27 5.52 29.38
C ALA A 112 -12.79 5.31 29.56
N ARG A 113 -13.43 4.56 28.65
CA ARG A 113 -14.86 4.22 28.78
C ARG A 113 -15.15 3.28 29.95
N GLU A 114 -14.26 2.33 30.21
CA GLU A 114 -14.38 1.43 31.36
C GLU A 114 -14.23 2.20 32.67
N ASP A 115 -13.24 3.10 32.76
CA ASP A 115 -13.03 3.98 33.92
C ASP A 115 -14.26 4.89 34.13
N ASP A 116 -14.76 5.53 33.07
CA ASP A 116 -15.97 6.35 33.13
C ASP A 116 -17.20 5.53 33.61
N ALA A 117 -17.35 4.29 33.15
CA ALA A 117 -18.44 3.41 33.59
C ALA A 117 -18.35 3.08 35.08
N VAL A 118 -17.14 2.84 35.60
CA VAL A 118 -16.92 2.61 37.03
C VAL A 118 -17.24 3.86 37.86
N ILE A 119 -16.79 5.04 37.42
CA ILE A 119 -17.10 6.31 38.09
C ILE A 119 -18.62 6.54 38.16
N ASN A 120 -19.31 6.37 37.03
CA ASN A 120 -20.77 6.51 36.98
C ASN A 120 -21.50 5.54 37.93
N LEU A 121 -21.03 4.30 38.05
CA LEU A 121 -21.60 3.33 39.00
C LEU A 121 -21.36 3.74 40.46
N LEU A 122 -20.18 4.26 40.78
CA LEU A 122 -19.87 4.76 42.12
C LEU A 122 -20.73 5.98 42.47
N GLU A 123 -20.87 6.93 41.56
CA GLU A 123 -21.77 8.08 41.72
C GLU A 123 -23.22 7.66 41.94
N MET A 124 -23.71 6.67 41.18
CA MET A 124 -25.04 6.11 41.38
C MET A 124 -25.20 5.46 42.77
N MET A 125 -24.19 4.72 43.25
CA MET A 125 -24.24 4.14 44.60
C MET A 125 -24.23 5.21 45.70
N ILE A 126 -23.39 6.24 45.56
CA ILE A 126 -23.31 7.35 46.52
C ILE A 126 -24.64 8.08 46.58
N THR A 127 -25.21 8.45 45.43
CA THR A 127 -26.51 9.14 45.35
C THR A 127 -27.67 8.30 45.90
N LEU A 128 -27.70 6.98 45.64
CA LEU A 128 -28.67 6.07 46.24
C LEU A 128 -28.52 5.95 47.76
N LYS A 129 -27.28 5.94 48.27
CA LYS A 129 -27.02 5.92 49.70
C LYS A 129 -27.48 7.23 50.36
N ASP A 130 -27.12 8.38 49.81
CA ASP A 130 -27.49 9.69 50.38
C ASP A 130 -29.01 9.89 50.42
N THR A 131 -29.73 9.44 49.39
CA THR A 131 -31.20 9.47 49.38
C THR A 131 -31.83 8.56 50.43
N SER A 132 -31.20 7.43 50.77
CA SER A 132 -31.66 6.55 51.86
C SER A 132 -31.46 7.15 53.26
N PHE A 133 -30.44 8.00 53.46
CA PHE A 133 -30.22 8.70 54.74
C PHE A 133 -31.15 9.90 54.98
N GLN A 134 -31.76 10.47 53.93
CA GLN A 134 -32.70 11.58 54.07
C GLN A 134 -34.16 11.15 54.35
N GLN A 135 -34.48 9.86 54.27
CA GLN A 135 -35.84 9.33 54.48
C GLN A 135 -36.07 8.62 55.83
N GLY A 136 -35.06 8.58 56.70
CA GLY A 136 -35.16 8.09 58.09
C GLY A 136 -35.01 9.22 59.09
#